data_AF-A0A1F9FNQ5-F1
#
_entry.id   AF-A0A1F9FNQ5-F1
#
_cell.length_a   1.000
_cell.length_b   1.000
_cell.length_c   1.000
_cell.angle_alpha   90.00
_cell.angle_beta   90.00
_cell.angle_gamma   90.00
#
_symmetry.space_group_name_H-M   'P 1'
#
loop_
_entity.id
_entity.type
_entity.pdbx_description
1 polymer ?
#
loop_
_entity_poly.entity_id
_entity_poly.type
_entity_poly.pdbx_seq_one_letter_code
_entity_poly.pdbx_strand_id
1 'polypeptide(L)'
;MRSGVEQCDDGALGNSDTAPNACRSNCLDAHCGDDVVDGGEDCDDGNTVGGDACPAACVQPTCGDGVVSDGEQCDDGDASGGDGCGATCLIEAAYGCQGLPSVCRTCASQSGDEDGDGVVDWCDNCPAVANASQANTSETGAGGAADAVGDACDPNPTAGGDSIFYFDGFTSSLATNGWVSSTSLPNVNGGIIEQNSLGDLDLIWRPGASLENVTVDVRGYFGQINQATPPNEMGAIVRGSTSANDGVACLTVRTSATTATQGLFDVAGGVAADLSVQGLSPVPANGSEYAYVLTARGTAMTCTVTPLSGAPVVRSATSARPAGSVGVYMYNARHRIRSITVIAHGGS
;
A
#
# COMPACT_ATOMS: atom_id res chain seq x y z
N MET A 1 -11.69 15.69 -36.18
CA MET A 1 -10.49 14.89 -36.45
C MET A 1 -9.47 15.18 -35.37
N ARG A 2 -9.46 14.39 -34.28
CA ARG A 2 -8.29 14.30 -33.40
C ARG A 2 -7.51 13.08 -33.90
N SER A 3 -6.27 13.32 -34.29
CA SER A 3 -5.31 12.35 -34.77
C SER A 3 -4.87 11.46 -33.60
N GLY A 4 -5.53 10.31 -33.43
CA GLY A 4 -5.00 9.14 -32.76
C GLY A 4 -4.98 8.02 -33.80
N VAL A 5 -3.92 7.22 -33.84
CA VAL A 5 -3.83 6.06 -34.74
C VAL A 5 -4.85 5.03 -34.25
N GLU A 6 -5.86 4.71 -35.07
CA GLU A 6 -6.71 3.53 -34.89
C GLU A 6 -5.84 2.28 -35.16
N GLN A 7 -5.90 1.28 -34.28
CA GLN A 7 -5.11 0.06 -34.44
C GLN A 7 -5.74 -0.85 -35.50
N CYS A 8 -7.07 -0.86 -35.53
CA CYS A 8 -7.91 -1.49 -36.54
C CYS A 8 -9.15 -0.64 -36.85
N ASP A 9 -9.81 -0.95 -37.96
CA ASP A 9 -11.14 -0.44 -38.33
C ASP A 9 -11.82 -1.47 -39.24
N ASP A 10 -12.74 -2.27 -38.69
CA ASP A 10 -13.59 -3.17 -39.45
C ASP A 10 -14.88 -2.48 -39.93
N GLY A 11 -14.97 -1.17 -39.72
CA GLY A 11 -16.13 -0.33 -39.98
C GLY A 11 -17.21 -0.43 -38.91
N ALA A 12 -18.17 0.49 -38.96
CA ALA A 12 -19.24 0.61 -37.95
C ALA A 12 -20.18 -0.62 -37.82
N LEU A 13 -20.10 -1.59 -38.74
CA LEU A 13 -20.84 -2.87 -38.68
C LEU A 13 -19.93 -4.07 -38.41
N GLY A 14 -18.61 -3.86 -38.35
CA GLY A 14 -17.60 -4.89 -38.09
C GLY A 14 -17.00 -4.79 -36.69
N ASN A 15 -16.88 -3.58 -36.13
CA ASN A 15 -16.37 -3.40 -34.76
C ASN A 15 -17.36 -3.98 -33.73
N SER A 16 -16.84 -4.69 -32.73
CA SER A 16 -17.63 -5.35 -31.69
C SER A 16 -16.85 -5.55 -30.39
N ASP A 17 -17.50 -5.27 -29.25
CA ASP A 17 -16.99 -5.54 -27.90
C ASP A 17 -17.51 -6.88 -27.34
N THR A 18 -18.00 -7.77 -28.21
CA THR A 18 -18.54 -9.07 -27.80
C THR A 18 -18.24 -10.19 -28.79
N ALA A 19 -17.82 -9.86 -30.02
CA ALA A 19 -17.44 -10.85 -31.01
C ALA A 19 -15.93 -11.13 -30.92
N PRO A 20 -15.52 -12.41 -30.82
CA PRO A 20 -14.12 -12.77 -30.82
C PRO A 20 -13.40 -12.33 -32.09
N ASN A 21 -12.16 -11.86 -31.94
CA ASN A 21 -11.24 -11.39 -32.98
C ASN A 21 -11.73 -10.17 -33.77
N ALA A 22 -12.78 -9.49 -33.30
CA ALA A 22 -13.27 -8.27 -33.93
C ALA A 22 -12.53 -7.05 -33.39
N CYS A 23 -12.34 -6.04 -34.22
CA CYS A 23 -11.87 -4.74 -33.75
C CYS A 23 -12.83 -4.18 -32.67
N ARG A 24 -12.30 -3.71 -31.54
CA ARG A 24 -13.13 -3.14 -30.47
C ARG A 24 -13.76 -1.83 -30.89
N SER A 25 -14.88 -1.45 -30.28
CA SER A 25 -15.64 -0.24 -30.64
C SER A 25 -14.86 1.06 -30.37
N ASN A 26 -13.81 0.97 -29.56
CA ASN A 26 -12.83 2.01 -29.31
C ASN A 26 -11.65 2.03 -30.33
N CYS A 27 -11.73 1.22 -31.38
CA CYS A 27 -10.73 1.09 -32.47
C CYS A 27 -9.38 0.53 -32.01
N LEU A 28 -9.39 -0.31 -30.97
CA LEU A 28 -8.27 -1.15 -30.56
C LEU A 28 -8.42 -2.56 -31.13
N ASP A 29 -7.29 -3.21 -31.42
CA ASP A 29 -7.29 -4.63 -31.78
C ASP A 29 -7.87 -5.47 -30.63
N ALA A 30 -8.35 -6.66 -30.98
CA ALA A 30 -8.59 -7.76 -30.04
C ALA A 30 -7.37 -7.93 -29.10
N HIS A 31 -7.58 -7.87 -27.78
CA HIS A 31 -6.49 -7.93 -26.80
C HIS A 31 -6.93 -8.45 -25.43
N CYS A 32 -6.01 -9.17 -24.79
CA CYS A 32 -6.16 -9.60 -23.41
C CYS A 32 -6.54 -8.44 -22.47
N GLY A 33 -7.60 -8.68 -21.70
CA GLY A 33 -8.18 -7.80 -20.71
C GLY A 33 -9.31 -6.93 -21.25
N ASP A 34 -10.00 -7.35 -22.30
CA ASP A 34 -11.10 -6.59 -22.90
C ASP A 34 -12.50 -7.25 -22.77
N ASP A 35 -12.61 -8.22 -21.86
CA ASP A 35 -13.79 -8.99 -21.50
C ASP A 35 -14.25 -10.00 -22.58
N VAL A 36 -13.44 -10.24 -23.61
CA VAL A 36 -13.79 -11.13 -24.73
C VAL A 36 -12.62 -12.04 -25.09
N VAL A 37 -12.80 -13.35 -24.90
CA VAL A 37 -11.81 -14.36 -25.27
C VAL A 37 -11.61 -14.38 -26.80
N ASP A 38 -10.43 -13.94 -27.23
CA ASP A 38 -10.00 -13.86 -28.63
C ASP A 38 -9.12 -15.04 -29.06
N GLY A 39 -8.71 -15.02 -30.33
CA GLY A 39 -7.84 -16.03 -30.89
C GLY A 39 -6.43 -15.95 -30.30
N GLY A 40 -6.03 -17.00 -29.59
CA GLY A 40 -4.74 -17.08 -28.90
C GLY A 40 -4.86 -16.94 -27.39
N GLU A 41 -6.06 -16.72 -26.87
CA GLU A 41 -6.37 -16.62 -25.45
C GLU A 41 -7.09 -17.88 -24.97
N ASP A 42 -6.71 -18.36 -23.77
CA ASP A 42 -7.39 -19.44 -23.05
C ASP A 42 -8.50 -18.88 -22.14
N CYS A 43 -8.40 -17.63 -21.73
CA CYS A 43 -9.34 -16.89 -20.89
C CYS A 43 -9.24 -15.38 -21.14
N ASP A 44 -10.20 -14.60 -20.65
CA ASP A 44 -10.14 -13.13 -20.53
C ASP A 44 -11.11 -12.72 -19.43
N ASP A 45 -10.67 -11.91 -18.46
CA ASP A 45 -11.47 -11.43 -17.34
C ASP A 45 -11.58 -9.91 -17.23
N GLY A 46 -11.36 -9.22 -18.36
CA GLY A 46 -11.56 -7.78 -18.48
C GLY A 46 -10.41 -6.94 -17.94
N ASN A 47 -9.28 -7.55 -17.60
CA ASN A 47 -8.09 -6.84 -17.19
C ASN A 47 -6.79 -7.62 -17.51
N THR A 48 -5.63 -7.00 -17.24
CA THR A 48 -4.29 -7.58 -17.49
C THR A 48 -3.49 -7.79 -16.19
N VAL A 49 -4.18 -7.87 -15.06
CA VAL A 49 -3.61 -8.17 -13.75
C VAL A 49 -3.55 -9.68 -13.62
N GLY A 50 -2.38 -10.24 -13.34
CA GLY A 50 -2.24 -11.67 -13.07
C GLY A 50 -2.68 -12.05 -11.66
N GLY A 51 -2.83 -13.35 -11.40
CA GLY A 51 -3.19 -13.89 -10.09
C GLY A 51 -4.67 -13.82 -9.71
N ASP A 52 -5.55 -13.50 -10.67
CA ASP A 52 -7.01 -13.57 -10.52
C ASP A 52 -7.61 -14.66 -11.45
N ALA A 53 -8.75 -14.40 -12.10
CA ALA A 53 -9.45 -15.42 -12.87
C ALA A 53 -8.76 -15.73 -14.21
N CYS A 54 -7.89 -14.83 -14.69
CA CYS A 54 -7.12 -15.03 -15.90
C CYS A 54 -5.70 -14.44 -15.77
N PRO A 55 -4.63 -15.15 -16.21
CA PRO A 55 -3.29 -14.59 -16.19
C PRO A 55 -3.17 -13.31 -17.02
N ALA A 56 -2.19 -12.46 -16.70
CA ALA A 56 -1.96 -11.18 -17.41
C ALA A 56 -1.72 -11.33 -18.93
N ALA A 57 -1.34 -12.53 -19.38
CA ALA A 57 -1.11 -12.86 -20.79
C ALA A 57 -2.30 -13.57 -21.45
N CYS A 58 -3.38 -13.83 -20.72
CA CYS A 58 -4.57 -14.57 -21.16
C CYS A 58 -4.31 -16.00 -21.67
N VAL A 59 -3.12 -16.54 -21.42
CA VAL A 59 -2.72 -17.91 -21.75
C VAL A 59 -2.43 -18.64 -20.44
N GLN A 60 -3.00 -19.82 -20.26
CA GLN A 60 -2.79 -20.60 -19.04
C GLN A 60 -1.36 -21.16 -19.01
N PRO A 61 -0.70 -21.15 -17.84
CA PRO A 61 0.63 -21.72 -17.71
C PRO A 61 0.62 -23.23 -17.98
N THR A 62 1.68 -23.73 -18.61
CA THR A 62 1.81 -25.14 -18.96
C THR A 62 2.89 -25.77 -18.11
N CYS A 63 2.47 -26.62 -17.17
CA CYS A 63 3.40 -27.31 -16.31
C CYS A 63 4.41 -28.18 -17.08
N GLY A 64 5.69 -27.97 -16.79
CA GLY A 64 6.82 -28.69 -17.36
C GLY A 64 7.43 -27.99 -18.58
N ASP A 65 7.19 -26.69 -18.76
CA ASP A 65 7.79 -25.89 -19.83
C ASP A 65 9.12 -25.22 -19.41
N GLY A 66 9.49 -25.38 -18.14
CA GLY A 66 10.70 -24.84 -17.52
C GLY A 66 10.56 -23.40 -17.01
N VAL A 67 9.36 -22.83 -17.03
CA VAL A 67 9.08 -21.43 -16.64
C VAL A 67 7.97 -21.40 -15.59
N VAL A 68 8.34 -21.14 -14.33
CA VAL A 68 7.36 -20.93 -13.26
C VAL A 68 6.54 -19.68 -13.55
N SER A 69 5.26 -19.89 -13.80
CA SER A 69 4.29 -18.86 -14.15
C SER A 69 3.22 -18.68 -13.05
N ASP A 70 2.35 -17.67 -13.19
CA ASP A 70 1.28 -17.41 -12.22
C ASP A 70 0.40 -18.64 -11.99
N GLY A 71 0.41 -19.18 -10.77
CA GLY A 71 -0.34 -20.38 -10.39
C GLY A 71 0.50 -21.66 -10.25
N GLU A 72 1.76 -21.64 -10.67
CA GLU A 72 2.72 -22.72 -10.45
C GLU A 72 3.58 -22.47 -9.20
N GLN A 73 3.86 -23.52 -8.43
CA GLN A 73 4.77 -23.47 -7.27
C GLN A 73 6.20 -23.88 -7.63
N CYS A 74 6.35 -24.58 -8.74
CA CYS A 74 7.60 -25.08 -9.29
C CYS A 74 7.38 -25.40 -10.77
N ASP A 75 8.45 -25.48 -11.54
CA ASP A 75 8.47 -26.08 -12.88
C ASP A 75 9.90 -26.56 -13.15
N ASP A 76 10.11 -27.87 -13.09
CA ASP A 76 11.42 -28.50 -13.29
C ASP A 76 11.66 -28.96 -14.73
N GLY A 77 10.82 -28.50 -15.66
CA GLY A 77 10.96 -28.76 -17.10
C GLY A 77 10.35 -30.08 -17.56
N ASP A 78 9.58 -30.77 -16.72
CA ASP A 78 8.68 -31.82 -17.15
C ASP A 78 7.41 -31.92 -16.27
N ALA A 79 6.49 -32.82 -16.64
CA ALA A 79 5.21 -33.02 -15.94
C ALA A 79 5.15 -34.38 -15.22
N SER A 80 6.31 -34.96 -14.92
CA SER A 80 6.42 -36.13 -14.07
C SER A 80 6.18 -35.74 -12.61
N GLY A 81 6.08 -36.72 -11.73
CA GLY A 81 6.13 -36.47 -10.30
C GLY A 81 7.10 -37.45 -9.65
N GLY A 82 7.48 -37.18 -8.42
CA GLY A 82 8.41 -37.94 -7.59
C GLY A 82 9.82 -37.34 -7.50
N ASP A 83 10.08 -36.24 -8.18
CA ASP A 83 11.33 -35.46 -8.25
C ASP A 83 11.25 -34.14 -7.47
N GLY A 84 10.08 -33.82 -6.91
CA GLY A 84 9.86 -32.64 -6.11
C GLY A 84 8.96 -31.60 -6.76
N CYS A 85 8.75 -31.65 -8.07
CA CYS A 85 7.71 -30.89 -8.76
C CYS A 85 6.67 -31.84 -9.35
N GLY A 86 5.42 -31.74 -8.93
CA GLY A 86 4.38 -32.65 -9.41
C GLY A 86 3.91 -32.30 -10.83
N ALA A 87 3.17 -33.23 -11.46
CA ALA A 87 2.52 -33.04 -12.77
C ALA A 87 1.52 -31.87 -12.86
N THR A 88 1.20 -31.24 -11.73
CA THR A 88 0.36 -30.03 -11.62
C THR A 88 1.15 -28.82 -11.13
N CYS A 89 2.49 -28.88 -11.21
CA CYS A 89 3.42 -27.84 -10.80
C CYS A 89 3.21 -27.37 -9.36
N LEU A 90 2.86 -28.33 -8.50
CA LEU A 90 2.82 -28.18 -7.05
C LEU A 90 4.06 -28.84 -6.46
N ILE A 91 4.67 -28.19 -5.47
CA ILE A 91 5.83 -28.75 -4.78
C ILE A 91 5.37 -30.01 -4.03
N GLU A 92 6.11 -31.10 -4.22
CA GLU A 92 5.80 -32.36 -3.55
C GLU A 92 6.20 -32.33 -2.07
N ALA A 93 5.49 -33.08 -1.23
CA ALA A 93 5.72 -33.09 0.20
C ALA A 93 7.19 -33.45 0.55
N ALA A 94 7.78 -32.69 1.47
CA ALA A 94 9.17 -32.81 1.92
C ALA A 94 10.24 -32.40 0.90
N TYR A 95 9.86 -31.69 -0.16
CA TYR A 95 10.79 -31.02 -1.09
C TYR A 95 10.75 -29.50 -0.94
N GLY A 96 11.88 -28.87 -1.23
CA GLY A 96 12.01 -27.43 -1.48
C GLY A 96 12.54 -27.23 -2.88
N CYS A 97 11.90 -26.35 -3.65
CA CYS A 97 12.23 -26.06 -5.05
C CYS A 97 12.70 -24.62 -5.19
N GLN A 98 13.74 -24.41 -5.99
CA GLN A 98 14.40 -23.11 -6.16
C GLN A 98 14.81 -22.89 -7.61
N GLY A 99 14.75 -21.65 -8.08
CA GLY A 99 15.24 -21.23 -9.40
C GLY A 99 14.25 -21.40 -10.55
N LEU A 100 14.68 -20.97 -11.74
CA LEU A 100 13.93 -20.98 -13.00
C LEU A 100 14.82 -21.54 -14.12
N PRO A 101 14.65 -22.80 -14.58
CA PRO A 101 13.69 -23.81 -14.09
C PRO A 101 13.97 -24.22 -12.64
N SER A 102 12.96 -24.73 -11.96
CA SER A 102 13.03 -25.21 -10.59
C SER A 102 13.99 -26.40 -10.45
N VAL A 103 14.80 -26.35 -9.40
CA VAL A 103 15.60 -27.50 -8.93
C VAL A 103 15.08 -27.88 -7.56
N CYS A 104 14.55 -29.10 -7.43
CA CYS A 104 13.94 -29.57 -6.20
C CYS A 104 14.87 -30.52 -5.42
N ARG A 105 14.86 -30.41 -4.09
CA ARG A 105 15.65 -31.28 -3.18
C ARG A 105 14.88 -31.61 -1.92
N THR A 106 15.23 -32.73 -1.29
CA THR A 106 14.60 -33.19 -0.05
C THR A 106 15.00 -32.36 1.16
N CYS A 107 14.04 -31.98 2.00
CA CYS A 107 14.23 -31.18 3.21
C CYS A 107 14.76 -31.97 4.42
N ALA A 108 15.02 -33.27 4.28
CA ALA A 108 15.44 -34.14 5.38
C ALA A 108 16.94 -34.03 5.74
N SER A 109 17.71 -33.16 5.08
CA SER A 109 19.16 -33.09 5.21
C SER A 109 19.62 -31.90 6.07
N GLN A 110 19.86 -32.10 7.37
CA GLN A 110 20.28 -31.07 8.35
C GLN A 110 21.66 -30.41 8.11
N SER A 111 22.24 -30.50 6.91
CA SER A 111 23.47 -29.80 6.56
C SER A 111 23.12 -28.54 5.75
N GLY A 112 23.37 -27.36 6.32
CA GLY A 112 23.00 -26.07 5.73
C GLY A 112 21.67 -25.57 6.30
N ASP A 113 21.65 -25.33 7.61
CA ASP A 113 20.64 -24.57 8.35
C ASP A 113 21.46 -23.46 9.03
N GLU A 114 21.51 -22.29 8.40
CA GLU A 114 22.43 -21.19 8.73
C GLU A 114 21.98 -20.44 9.99
N ASP A 115 20.68 -20.37 10.26
CA ASP A 115 20.12 -19.66 11.41
C ASP A 115 19.73 -20.54 12.60
N GLY A 116 19.69 -21.86 12.41
CA GLY A 116 19.54 -22.87 13.45
C GLY A 116 18.12 -23.05 13.95
N ASP A 117 17.11 -22.76 13.14
CA ASP A 117 15.71 -22.89 13.52
C ASP A 117 15.13 -24.31 13.35
N GLY A 118 15.88 -25.20 12.69
CA GLY A 118 15.51 -26.58 12.43
C GLY A 118 14.93 -26.85 11.04
N VAL A 119 14.87 -25.83 10.17
CA VAL A 119 14.59 -25.90 8.74
C VAL A 119 15.87 -25.65 7.97
N VAL A 120 16.11 -26.42 6.91
CA VAL A 120 17.37 -26.31 6.15
C VAL A 120 17.25 -25.20 5.13
N ASP A 121 18.31 -24.41 4.89
CA ASP A 121 18.35 -23.21 4.03
C ASP A 121 17.65 -23.40 2.68
N TRP A 122 17.73 -24.61 2.11
CA TRP A 122 17.12 -24.93 0.81
C TRP A 122 15.58 -25.06 0.86
N CYS A 123 15.05 -25.38 2.03
CA CYS A 123 13.62 -25.52 2.32
C CYS A 123 13.11 -24.46 3.30
N ASP A 124 13.98 -23.53 3.67
CA ASP A 124 13.69 -22.45 4.57
C ASP A 124 13.25 -21.24 3.75
N ASN A 125 12.04 -20.74 4.01
CA ASN A 125 11.54 -19.53 3.40
C ASN A 125 12.27 -18.27 3.92
N CYS A 126 13.07 -18.42 4.98
CA CYS A 126 13.92 -17.40 5.59
C CYS A 126 15.32 -17.94 5.96
N PRO A 127 16.20 -18.30 4.99
CA PRO A 127 17.46 -19.02 5.24
C PRO A 127 18.50 -18.36 6.17
N ALA A 128 18.24 -17.15 6.65
CA ALA A 128 19.14 -16.39 7.53
C ALA A 128 18.41 -15.78 8.75
N VAL A 129 17.12 -16.07 8.93
CA VAL A 129 16.30 -15.52 10.01
C VAL A 129 15.39 -16.61 10.60
N ALA A 130 15.77 -17.07 11.79
CA ALA A 130 15.12 -18.20 12.43
C ALA A 130 13.60 -18.03 12.59
N ASN A 131 12.83 -18.90 11.92
CA ASN A 131 11.37 -18.87 11.86
C ASN A 131 10.74 -20.28 11.73
N ALA A 132 11.18 -21.24 12.54
CA ALA A 132 10.88 -22.69 12.51
C ALA A 132 9.44 -23.16 12.19
N SER A 133 8.44 -22.29 12.34
CA SER A 133 7.06 -22.55 11.92
C SER A 133 6.81 -22.38 10.41
N GLN A 134 7.73 -21.76 9.65
CA GLN A 134 7.61 -21.45 8.22
C GLN A 134 6.24 -20.82 7.87
N ALA A 135 5.72 -20.01 8.80
CA ALA A 135 4.33 -19.59 8.78
C ALA A 135 4.13 -18.48 7.74
N ASN A 136 3.48 -18.85 6.64
CA ASN A 136 3.04 -18.00 5.54
C ASN A 136 1.54 -17.66 5.71
N THR A 137 1.15 -16.38 5.74
CA THR A 137 -0.29 -16.01 5.69
C THR A 137 -0.88 -15.83 4.29
N SER A 138 -0.18 -16.29 3.25
CA SER A 138 -0.78 -16.67 1.96
C SER A 138 0.09 -17.75 1.32
N GLU A 139 -0.49 -18.92 1.06
CA GLU A 139 0.22 -20.06 0.48
C GLU A 139 0.54 -19.84 -1.01
N THR A 140 1.82 -19.66 -1.32
CA THR A 140 2.52 -20.32 -2.44
C THR A 140 3.94 -20.72 -1.98
N GLY A 141 4.05 -21.80 -1.20
CA GLY A 141 5.25 -22.65 -1.14
C GLY A 141 6.52 -22.11 -0.44
N ALA A 142 7.26 -23.02 0.18
CA ALA A 142 8.55 -22.74 0.81
C ALA A 142 9.63 -22.59 -0.28
N GLY A 143 10.13 -21.37 -0.48
CA GLY A 143 11.32 -21.14 -1.30
C GLY A 143 11.60 -19.74 -1.89
N GLY A 144 10.74 -18.73 -1.72
CA GLY A 144 11.02 -17.36 -2.22
C GLY A 144 10.63 -17.15 -3.69
N ALA A 145 10.25 -15.96 -4.17
CA ALA A 145 10.35 -14.59 -3.64
C ALA A 145 9.00 -13.85 -3.77
N ALA A 146 8.74 -12.92 -2.83
CA ALA A 146 7.69 -11.87 -2.72
C ALA A 146 6.73 -11.64 -3.91
N ASP A 147 5.41 -11.50 -3.70
CA ASP A 147 4.68 -10.48 -2.91
C ASP A 147 3.34 -11.04 -2.35
N ALA A 148 2.56 -10.52 -1.38
CA ALA A 148 2.56 -9.33 -0.55
C ALA A 148 1.76 -9.58 0.78
N VAL A 149 2.32 -10.21 1.81
CA VAL A 149 2.30 -9.76 3.24
C VAL A 149 3.23 -10.62 4.10
N GLY A 150 4.08 -9.95 4.87
CA GLY A 150 5.34 -10.49 5.36
C GLY A 150 5.31 -11.38 6.61
N ASP A 151 6.32 -12.23 6.68
CA ASP A 151 6.79 -13.01 7.82
C ASP A 151 8.17 -12.50 8.31
N ALA A 152 8.94 -13.32 9.03
CA ALA A 152 10.14 -12.90 9.76
C ALA A 152 11.28 -12.35 8.88
N CYS A 153 11.33 -12.65 7.58
CA CYS A 153 12.41 -12.24 6.68
C CYS A 153 11.95 -11.40 5.48
N ASP A 154 10.68 -10.98 5.42
CA ASP A 154 10.17 -10.09 4.38
C ASP A 154 10.48 -8.60 4.70
N PRO A 155 11.32 -7.90 3.90
CA PRO A 155 11.55 -6.46 4.05
C PRO A 155 10.43 -5.58 3.44
N ASN A 156 9.32 -6.13 2.91
CA ASN A 156 8.26 -5.42 2.17
C ASN A 156 6.80 -5.86 2.57
N PRO A 157 6.12 -5.17 3.51
CA PRO A 157 4.94 -5.69 4.27
C PRO A 157 3.54 -5.61 3.58
N THR A 158 3.40 -5.86 2.28
CA THR A 158 2.27 -5.29 1.49
C THR A 158 0.85 -5.88 1.58
N ALA A 159 0.46 -6.74 2.53
CA ALA A 159 -0.98 -6.90 2.87
C ALA A 159 -1.29 -6.93 4.37
N GLY A 160 -0.86 -5.90 5.10
CA GLY A 160 -1.35 -5.76 6.46
C GLY A 160 -0.73 -4.65 7.28
N GLY A 161 -0.43 -3.48 6.71
CA GLY A 161 0.00 -2.35 7.55
C GLY A 161 0.60 -1.16 6.83
N ASP A 162 1.23 -1.36 5.67
CA ASP A 162 1.96 -0.26 5.04
C ASP A 162 1.07 0.62 4.15
N SER A 163 1.03 1.89 4.53
CA SER A 163 0.25 2.96 3.90
C SER A 163 0.88 3.31 2.55
N ILE A 164 0.27 2.83 1.46
CA ILE A 164 0.61 3.26 0.10
C ILE A 164 0.17 4.72 -0.08
N PHE A 165 1.14 5.64 -0.19
CA PHE A 165 0.89 7.04 -0.53
C PHE A 165 0.71 7.20 -2.04
N TYR A 166 -0.53 7.36 -2.50
CA TYR A 166 -0.81 7.80 -3.88
C TYR A 166 -0.94 9.33 -3.92
N PHE A 167 0.00 10.00 -4.58
CA PHE A 167 -0.13 11.42 -4.96
C PHE A 167 -0.60 11.49 -6.41
N ASP A 168 -1.67 12.24 -6.69
CA ASP A 168 -2.06 12.52 -8.08
C ASP A 168 -0.94 13.32 -8.77
N GLY A 169 -0.27 12.70 -9.75
CA GLY A 169 0.77 13.33 -10.58
C GLY A 169 2.20 12.81 -10.42
N PHE A 170 2.46 11.71 -9.68
CA PHE A 170 3.79 11.09 -9.56
C PHE A 170 3.73 9.57 -9.79
N THR A 171 4.76 9.00 -10.44
CA THR A 171 4.89 7.59 -10.86
C THR A 171 5.94 6.79 -10.06
N SER A 172 6.15 7.08 -8.78
CA SER A 172 7.15 6.33 -7.97
C SER A 172 6.59 5.85 -6.64
N SER A 173 6.60 4.53 -6.45
CA SER A 173 6.42 3.82 -5.18
C SER A 173 7.65 4.05 -4.28
N LEU A 174 7.45 4.28 -2.98
CA LEU A 174 8.51 4.35 -1.99
C LEU A 174 8.20 3.33 -0.88
N ALA A 175 9.10 2.37 -0.69
CA ALA A 175 8.90 1.17 0.11
C ALA A 175 9.71 1.14 1.43
N THR A 176 10.39 2.22 1.84
CA THR A 176 11.17 2.28 3.10
C THR A 176 11.41 3.71 3.58
N ASN A 177 11.77 3.88 4.87
CA ASN A 177 12.26 5.13 5.48
C ASN A 177 13.25 5.85 4.52
N GLY A 178 12.79 6.92 3.87
CA GLY A 178 13.48 7.51 2.74
C GLY A 178 13.22 8.99 2.57
N TRP A 179 14.25 9.72 2.13
CA TRP A 179 14.21 11.15 1.87
C TRP A 179 13.53 11.46 0.54
N VAL A 180 12.55 12.36 0.53
CA VAL A 180 12.01 12.93 -0.71
C VAL A 180 12.63 14.31 -0.91
N SER A 181 13.57 14.42 -1.84
CA SER A 181 14.13 15.71 -2.28
C SER A 181 13.54 16.10 -3.64
N SER A 182 13.03 17.33 -3.78
CA SER A 182 12.52 17.83 -5.06
C SER A 182 13.41 18.97 -5.56
N THR A 183 14.08 18.76 -6.70
CA THR A 183 14.81 19.81 -7.42
C THR A 183 13.95 20.57 -8.42
N SER A 184 12.62 20.48 -8.33
CA SER A 184 11.71 21.19 -9.24
C SER A 184 10.36 21.62 -8.65
N LEU A 185 10.23 21.72 -7.31
CA LEU A 185 9.05 22.36 -6.70
C LEU A 185 9.45 23.71 -6.08
N PRO A 186 8.69 24.79 -6.33
CA PRO A 186 8.95 26.09 -5.70
C PRO A 186 8.87 26.09 -4.16
N ASN A 187 8.23 25.10 -3.52
CA ASN A 187 7.89 25.19 -2.09
C ASN A 187 7.98 23.87 -1.28
N VAL A 188 8.57 22.79 -1.78
CA VAL A 188 8.74 21.56 -0.96
C VAL A 188 10.19 21.07 -1.04
N ASN A 189 10.99 21.51 -0.07
CA ASN A 189 12.33 20.98 0.14
C ASN A 189 12.35 20.23 1.49
N GLY A 190 12.61 18.91 1.47
CA GLY A 190 13.00 18.11 2.65
C GLY A 190 11.89 17.43 3.46
N GLY A 191 11.07 16.57 2.85
CA GLY A 191 10.17 15.65 3.57
C GLY A 191 10.82 14.29 3.83
N ILE A 192 10.54 13.68 4.98
CA ILE A 192 10.98 12.34 5.39
C ILE A 192 9.75 11.54 5.79
N ILE A 193 9.64 10.28 5.38
CA ILE A 193 8.64 9.34 5.91
C ILE A 193 9.27 8.62 7.12
N GLU A 194 8.62 8.67 8.28
CA GLU A 194 9.05 7.94 9.48
C GLU A 194 7.94 7.00 9.94
N GLN A 195 8.26 5.71 10.08
CA GLN A 195 7.39 4.75 10.78
C GLN A 195 7.63 4.82 12.29
N ASN A 196 6.56 4.93 13.08
CA ASN A 196 6.69 4.96 14.54
C ASN A 196 6.79 3.53 15.14
N SER A 197 7.04 3.43 16.44
CA SER A 197 7.16 2.15 17.16
C SER A 197 5.86 1.35 17.27
N LEU A 198 4.74 1.89 16.78
CA LEU A 198 3.42 1.24 16.73
C LEU A 198 3.03 0.79 15.31
N GLY A 199 3.85 1.09 14.30
CA GLY A 199 3.60 0.75 12.90
C GLY A 199 2.98 1.86 12.05
N ASP A 200 2.70 3.03 12.64
CA ASP A 200 2.04 4.15 11.94
C ASP A 200 3.03 4.88 11.03
N LEU A 201 2.56 5.33 9.86
CA LEU A 201 3.38 6.02 8.86
C LEU A 201 3.09 7.52 8.87
N ASP A 202 4.08 8.30 9.31
CA ASP A 202 4.02 9.75 9.31
C ASP A 202 4.88 10.34 8.19
N LEU A 203 4.28 11.19 7.36
CA LEU A 203 5.02 12.00 6.39
C LEU A 203 5.40 13.33 7.05
N ILE A 204 6.68 13.49 7.36
CA ILE A 204 7.20 14.56 8.21
C ILE A 204 8.05 15.54 7.41
N TRP A 205 7.68 16.80 7.45
CA TRP A 205 8.47 17.90 6.95
C TRP A 205 9.25 18.58 8.09
N ARG A 206 10.57 18.74 7.89
CA ARG A 206 11.48 19.41 8.82
C ARG A 206 11.95 20.76 8.23
N PRO A 207 11.24 21.86 8.52
CA PRO A 207 11.74 23.18 8.15
C PRO A 207 13.01 23.53 8.90
N GLY A 208 13.90 24.29 8.26
CA GLY A 208 15.09 24.87 8.91
C GLY A 208 14.80 26.06 9.83
N ALA A 209 13.56 26.30 10.28
CA ALA A 209 13.16 27.45 11.09
C ALA A 209 12.30 27.01 12.30
N SER A 210 12.32 27.80 13.38
CA SER A 210 11.51 27.56 14.59
C SER A 210 10.02 27.56 14.23
N LEU A 211 9.34 26.42 14.40
CA LEU A 211 7.94 26.21 14.04
C LEU A 211 6.94 26.75 15.07
N GLU A 212 7.27 27.84 15.75
CA GLU A 212 6.38 28.40 16.80
C GLU A 212 5.01 28.82 16.23
N ASN A 213 4.91 29.10 14.94
CA ASN A 213 3.64 29.36 14.25
C ASN A 213 3.59 28.69 12.88
N VAL A 214 2.72 27.68 12.72
CA VAL A 214 2.60 26.91 11.48
C VAL A 214 1.16 26.53 11.18
N THR A 215 0.80 26.54 9.90
CA THR A 215 -0.43 25.93 9.40
C THR A 215 -0.10 24.78 8.47
N VAL A 216 -0.79 23.66 8.65
CA VAL A 216 -0.73 22.47 7.83
C VAL A 216 -2.12 22.25 7.25
N ASP A 217 -2.27 22.33 5.92
CA ASP A 217 -3.49 21.97 5.18
C ASP A 217 -3.24 20.65 4.44
N VAL A 218 -3.93 19.60 4.88
CA VAL A 218 -3.89 18.27 4.28
C VAL A 218 -5.23 17.99 3.64
N ARG A 219 -5.23 17.64 2.35
CA ARG A 219 -6.43 17.19 1.64
C ARG A 219 -6.23 15.77 1.17
N GLY A 220 -7.21 14.94 1.42
CA GLY A 220 -7.12 13.52 1.07
C GLY A 220 -8.45 12.80 1.14
N TYR A 221 -8.44 11.58 0.63
CA TYR A 221 -9.56 10.66 0.63
C TYR A 221 -9.34 9.63 1.74
N PHE A 222 -10.36 9.44 2.56
CA PHE A 222 -10.42 8.37 3.54
C PHE A 222 -10.56 7.05 2.76
N GLY A 223 -9.48 6.30 2.56
CA GLY A 223 -9.51 5.25 1.53
C GLY A 223 -10.00 3.89 2.02
N GLN A 224 -9.57 2.81 1.35
CA GLN A 224 -10.14 1.47 1.53
C GLN A 224 -9.79 0.92 2.91
N ILE A 225 -10.85 0.58 3.65
CA ILE A 225 -10.78 0.12 5.02
C ILE A 225 -10.54 -1.38 5.02
N ASN A 226 -9.37 -1.78 5.50
CA ASN A 226 -9.07 -3.15 5.83
C ASN A 226 -9.96 -3.47 7.05
N GLN A 227 -11.05 -4.21 6.89
CA GLN A 227 -12.04 -4.43 7.96
C GLN A 227 -11.52 -5.23 9.17
N ALA A 228 -10.21 -5.50 9.26
CA ALA A 228 -9.67 -6.44 10.25
C ALA A 228 -9.51 -5.85 11.67
N THR A 229 -9.14 -4.57 11.88
CA THR A 229 -8.85 -4.07 13.25
C THR A 229 -8.92 -2.55 13.40
N PRO A 230 -10.02 -1.90 13.82
CA PRO A 230 -10.05 -0.45 14.13
C PRO A 230 -9.05 -0.03 15.24
N PRO A 231 -8.69 1.27 15.38
CA PRO A 231 -9.21 2.45 14.67
C PRO A 231 -8.55 2.73 13.31
N ASN A 232 -9.23 3.50 12.44
CA ASN A 232 -8.65 4.08 11.21
C ASN A 232 -8.54 5.59 11.39
N GLU A 233 -7.40 6.19 11.06
CA GLU A 233 -7.15 7.61 11.37
C GLU A 233 -6.49 8.33 10.20
N MET A 234 -6.93 9.55 9.90
CA MET A 234 -6.28 10.43 8.92
C MET A 234 -6.37 11.88 9.38
N GLY A 235 -5.30 12.63 9.15
CA GLY A 235 -5.33 14.07 9.29
C GLY A 235 -3.98 14.77 9.25
N ALA A 236 -3.92 15.96 9.85
CA ALA A 236 -2.71 16.78 9.91
C ALA A 236 -2.07 16.70 11.30
N ILE A 237 -0.74 16.72 11.39
CA ILE A 237 -0.01 16.66 12.67
C ILE A 237 1.07 17.73 12.77
N VAL A 238 1.26 18.25 13.98
CA VAL A 238 2.42 19.02 14.39
C VAL A 238 3.10 18.25 15.53
N ARG A 239 4.31 17.72 15.28
CA ARG A 239 5.08 16.93 16.25
C ARG A 239 5.91 17.81 17.17
N GLY A 240 6.18 17.30 18.35
CA GLY A 240 7.02 17.85 19.40
C GLY A 240 8.50 17.78 19.06
N SER A 241 9.31 18.72 19.54
CA SER A 241 10.77 18.73 19.33
C SER A 241 11.54 17.64 20.09
N THR A 242 10.91 16.94 21.04
CA THR A 242 11.60 16.05 22.00
C THR A 242 11.46 14.56 21.69
N SER A 243 10.51 14.17 20.83
CA SER A 243 10.24 12.76 20.48
C SER A 243 9.50 12.71 19.14
N ALA A 244 9.81 11.69 18.34
CA ALA A 244 9.06 11.38 17.13
C ALA A 244 7.57 11.15 17.45
N ASN A 245 7.24 10.50 18.55
CA ASN A 245 5.86 10.04 18.82
C ASN A 245 5.01 11.05 19.58
N ASP A 246 5.49 12.27 19.74
CA ASP A 246 4.86 13.32 20.54
C ASP A 246 4.33 14.42 19.62
N GLY A 247 3.08 14.87 19.80
CA GLY A 247 2.54 15.94 18.96
C GLY A 247 1.09 16.32 19.25
N VAL A 248 0.56 17.19 18.39
CA VAL A 248 -0.88 17.50 18.32
C VAL A 248 -1.35 17.18 16.92
N ALA A 249 -2.44 16.42 16.83
CA ALA A 249 -3.02 16.02 15.56
C ALA A 249 -4.46 16.51 15.42
N CYS A 250 -4.81 16.90 14.19
CA CYS A 250 -6.15 17.25 13.74
C CYS A 250 -6.66 16.08 12.90
N LEU A 251 -7.44 15.19 13.50
CA LEU A 251 -7.74 13.89 12.91
C LEU A 251 -9.24 13.68 12.73
N THR A 252 -9.57 12.80 11.79
CA THR A 252 -10.77 11.98 11.83
C THR A 252 -10.37 10.57 12.25
N VAL A 253 -11.03 10.04 13.28
CA VAL A 253 -10.80 8.71 13.85
C VAL A 253 -12.08 7.90 13.67
N ARG A 254 -11.98 6.73 13.05
CA ARG A 254 -13.11 5.80 12.87
C ARG A 254 -12.81 4.51 13.63
N THR A 255 -13.52 4.30 14.73
CA THR A 255 -13.36 3.12 15.60
C THR A 255 -14.28 1.96 15.22
N SER A 256 -15.29 2.18 14.39
CA SER A 256 -16.17 1.12 13.90
C SER A 256 -16.89 1.52 12.60
N ALA A 257 -17.73 0.64 12.05
CA ALA A 257 -18.62 0.97 10.93
C ALA A 257 -19.67 2.06 11.27
N THR A 258 -19.95 2.29 12.55
CA THR A 258 -21.02 3.19 13.02
C THR A 258 -20.52 4.29 13.96
N THR A 259 -19.22 4.30 14.27
CA THR A 259 -18.62 5.25 15.21
C THR A 259 -17.39 5.90 14.62
N ALA A 260 -17.44 7.23 14.54
CA ALA A 260 -16.30 8.07 14.20
C ALA A 260 -16.30 9.35 15.03
N THR A 261 -15.12 9.90 15.26
CA THR A 261 -14.89 11.19 15.90
C THR A 261 -13.96 12.04 15.03
N GLN A 262 -14.00 13.35 15.23
CA GLN A 262 -13.02 14.27 14.66
C GLN A 262 -12.63 15.35 15.64
N GLY A 263 -11.43 15.89 15.51
CA GLY A 263 -10.99 17.04 16.27
C GLY A 263 -9.51 17.02 16.61
N LEU A 264 -9.18 17.62 17.74
CA LEU A 264 -7.82 17.73 18.25
C LEU A 264 -7.50 16.59 19.20
N PHE A 265 -6.35 15.97 18.98
CA PHE A 265 -5.78 14.90 19.77
C PHE A 265 -4.38 15.29 20.22
N ASP A 266 -4.06 15.04 21.49
CA ASP A 266 -2.71 15.10 22.01
C ASP A 266 -2.09 13.71 21.83
N VAL A 267 -1.07 13.60 20.98
CA VAL A 267 -0.43 12.32 20.66
C VAL A 267 0.79 12.17 21.56
N ALA A 268 0.78 11.22 22.49
CA ALA A 268 1.79 11.00 23.51
C ALA A 268 2.30 9.56 23.46
N GLY A 269 3.54 9.33 23.04
CA GLY A 269 4.07 7.96 22.97
C GLY A 269 3.17 7.00 22.16
N GLY A 270 2.50 7.53 21.13
CA GLY A 270 1.56 6.78 20.29
C GLY A 270 0.16 6.55 20.85
N VAL A 271 -0.19 7.16 22.01
CA VAL A 271 -1.56 7.20 22.52
C VAL A 271 -2.15 8.58 22.26
N ALA A 272 -3.26 8.64 21.52
CA ALA A 272 -4.03 9.86 21.30
C ALA A 272 -4.97 10.12 22.49
N ALA A 273 -4.80 11.23 23.18
CA ALA A 273 -5.73 11.73 24.19
C ALA A 273 -6.62 12.83 23.59
N ASP A 274 -7.94 12.73 23.83
CA ASP A 274 -8.90 13.72 23.35
C ASP A 274 -8.64 15.09 23.97
N LEU A 275 -8.21 16.06 23.16
CA LEU A 275 -8.16 17.47 23.58
C LEU A 275 -9.49 18.17 23.32
N SER A 276 -10.03 17.96 22.11
CA SER A 276 -11.26 18.63 21.67
C SER A 276 -11.86 17.87 20.49
N VAL A 277 -12.68 16.86 20.77
CA VAL A 277 -13.30 15.98 19.77
C VAL A 277 -14.83 16.10 19.68
N GLN A 278 -15.38 15.77 18.52
CA GLN A 278 -16.82 15.68 18.24
C GLN A 278 -17.14 14.34 17.57
N GLY A 279 -18.27 13.72 17.91
CA GLY A 279 -18.81 12.60 17.15
C GLY A 279 -19.16 13.01 15.72
N LEU A 280 -18.88 12.13 14.77
CA LEU A 280 -19.16 12.30 13.35
C LEU A 280 -20.36 11.44 12.94
N SER A 281 -21.36 12.09 12.34
CA SER A 281 -22.50 11.44 11.70
C SER A 281 -22.87 12.19 10.42
N PRO A 282 -22.91 11.52 9.25
CA PRO A 282 -22.61 10.10 9.05
C PRO A 282 -21.12 9.76 9.25
N VAL A 283 -20.83 8.48 9.52
CA VAL A 283 -19.46 7.97 9.56
C VAL A 283 -18.83 8.10 8.17
N PRO A 284 -17.55 8.53 8.05
CA PRO A 284 -16.86 8.63 6.76
C PRO A 284 -16.92 7.30 5.99
N ALA A 285 -17.45 7.34 4.77
CA ALA A 285 -17.42 6.21 3.84
C ALA A 285 -16.06 6.13 3.13
N ASN A 286 -15.69 4.95 2.63
CA ASN A 286 -14.47 4.78 1.84
C ASN A 286 -14.52 5.69 0.59
N GLY A 287 -13.41 6.35 0.27
CA GLY A 287 -13.29 7.34 -0.79
C GLY A 287 -13.82 8.74 -0.42
N SER A 288 -14.29 8.99 0.80
CA SER A 288 -14.77 10.31 1.19
C SER A 288 -13.62 11.31 1.30
N GLU A 289 -13.73 12.46 0.64
CA GLU A 289 -12.69 13.49 0.65
C GLU A 289 -12.85 14.44 1.85
N TYR A 290 -11.74 14.71 2.52
CA TYR A 290 -11.63 15.61 3.66
C TYR A 290 -10.44 16.56 3.50
N ALA A 291 -10.61 17.76 4.06
CA ALA A 291 -9.54 18.72 4.29
C ALA A 291 -9.33 18.92 5.80
N TYR A 292 -8.08 18.84 6.23
CA TYR A 292 -7.62 18.99 7.61
C TYR A 292 -6.70 20.20 7.66
N VAL A 293 -7.16 21.27 8.31
CA VAL A 293 -6.34 22.45 8.53
C VAL A 293 -5.97 22.52 10.01
N LEU A 294 -4.73 22.17 10.32
CA LEU A 294 -4.16 22.31 11.66
C LEU A 294 -3.30 23.56 11.71
N THR A 295 -3.67 24.50 12.59
CA THR A 295 -2.89 25.69 12.87
C THR A 295 -2.37 25.63 14.31
N ALA A 296 -1.05 25.68 14.46
CA ALA A 296 -0.36 25.81 15.72
C ALA A 296 0.19 27.24 15.84
N ARG A 297 -0.12 27.92 16.95
CA ARG A 297 0.41 29.24 17.31
C ARG A 297 0.84 29.25 18.77
N GLY A 298 2.13 29.06 19.03
CA GLY A 298 2.64 28.74 20.35
C GLY A 298 1.93 27.49 20.90
N THR A 299 1.28 27.64 22.05
CA THR A 299 0.48 26.55 22.65
C THR A 299 -0.94 26.46 22.13
N ALA A 300 -1.41 27.44 21.35
CA ALA A 300 -2.78 27.46 20.84
C ALA A 300 -2.90 26.65 19.56
N MET A 301 -3.85 25.72 19.54
CA MET A 301 -4.08 24.79 18.43
C MET A 301 -5.49 24.98 17.89
N THR A 302 -5.63 25.02 16.57
CA THR A 302 -6.93 25.04 15.88
C THR A 302 -6.94 23.98 14.80
N CYS A 303 -7.94 23.11 14.85
CA CYS A 303 -8.20 22.06 13.88
C CYS A 303 -9.50 22.39 13.15
N THR A 304 -9.44 22.45 11.82
CA THR A 304 -10.63 22.52 10.98
C THR A 304 -10.70 21.24 10.15
N VAL A 305 -11.74 20.45 10.36
CA VAL A 305 -12.03 19.26 9.53
C VAL A 305 -13.20 19.60 8.63
N THR A 306 -12.99 19.51 7.32
CA THR A 306 -13.99 19.85 6.30
C THR A 306 -14.21 18.65 5.39
N PRO A 307 -15.37 17.97 5.45
CA PRO A 307 -15.77 17.06 4.39
C PRO A 307 -16.00 17.89 3.12
N LEU A 308 -15.60 17.41 1.94
CA LEU A 308 -15.77 18.17 0.69
C LEU A 308 -17.24 18.46 0.37
N SER A 309 -18.14 17.56 0.76
CA SER A 309 -19.59 17.71 0.62
C SER A 309 -20.28 18.31 1.86
N GLY A 310 -19.52 18.81 2.84
CA GLY A 310 -20.04 19.21 4.15
C GLY A 310 -19.55 20.58 4.63
N ALA A 311 -20.08 21.01 5.77
CA ALA A 311 -19.63 22.23 6.43
C ALA A 311 -18.34 21.98 7.24
N PRO A 312 -17.42 22.96 7.32
CA PRO A 312 -16.22 22.85 8.13
C PRO A 312 -16.60 22.80 9.62
N VAL A 313 -15.93 21.92 10.36
CA VAL A 313 -16.03 21.83 11.82
C VAL A 313 -14.72 22.28 12.42
N VAL A 314 -14.79 23.33 13.24
CA VAL A 314 -13.63 23.94 13.87
C VAL A 314 -13.57 23.57 15.35
N ARG A 315 -12.40 23.14 15.80
CA ARG A 315 -12.09 22.84 17.20
C ARG A 315 -10.82 23.55 17.61
N SER A 316 -10.77 24.01 18.85
CA SER A 316 -9.58 24.63 19.42
C SER A 316 -9.21 23.97 20.74
N ALA A 317 -7.92 23.93 21.04
CA ALA A 317 -7.37 23.45 22.29
C ALA A 317 -6.04 24.16 22.58
N THR A 318 -5.48 23.90 23.76
CA THR A 318 -4.13 24.32 24.13
C THR A 318 -3.28 23.10 24.42
N SER A 319 -2.06 23.03 23.87
CA SER A 319 -1.06 22.01 24.19
C SER A 319 0.31 22.65 24.37
N ALA A 320 1.07 22.18 25.36
CA ALA A 320 2.40 22.68 25.68
C ALA A 320 3.52 22.06 24.82
N ARG A 321 3.17 21.17 23.87
CA ARG A 321 4.14 20.48 23.02
C ARG A 321 4.75 21.44 22.00
N PRO A 322 6.07 21.72 22.05
CA PRO A 322 6.71 22.66 21.13
C PRO A 322 6.85 22.04 19.75
N ALA A 323 6.31 22.71 18.73
CA ALA A 323 6.34 22.28 17.34
C ALA A 323 7.78 22.15 16.81
N GLY A 324 8.18 20.93 16.45
CA GLY A 324 9.48 20.60 15.87
C GLY A 324 9.39 20.16 14.41
N SER A 325 8.30 19.48 14.03
CA SER A 325 8.03 19.09 12.65
C SER A 325 6.53 19.06 12.37
N VAL A 326 6.16 19.07 11.11
CA VAL A 326 4.76 19.01 10.67
C VAL A 326 4.56 17.93 9.65
N GLY A 327 3.34 17.43 9.52
CA GLY A 327 3.11 16.31 8.62
C GLY A 327 1.66 15.90 8.42
N VAL A 328 1.54 14.77 7.74
CA VAL A 328 0.31 14.01 7.62
C VAL A 328 0.39 12.82 8.57
N TYR A 329 -0.72 12.53 9.23
CA TYR A 329 -0.88 11.37 10.10
C TYR A 329 -1.87 10.41 9.46
N MET A 330 -1.50 9.13 9.40
CA MET A 330 -2.33 8.04 8.88
C MET A 330 -2.17 6.80 9.73
N TYR A 331 -3.28 6.11 10.00
CA TYR A 331 -3.25 4.86 10.73
C TYR A 331 -4.23 3.85 10.14
N ASN A 332 -3.71 2.64 9.87
CA ASN A 332 -4.46 1.41 9.68
C ASN A 332 -5.55 1.45 8.58
N ALA A 333 -5.35 2.31 7.58
CA ALA A 333 -6.13 2.33 6.35
C ALA A 333 -5.28 2.82 5.16
N ARG A 334 -5.66 2.39 3.95
CA ARG A 334 -5.07 2.91 2.71
C ARG A 334 -5.67 4.27 2.41
N HIS A 335 -5.02 5.37 2.78
CA HIS A 335 -5.48 6.73 2.48
C HIS A 335 -4.86 7.27 1.18
N ARG A 336 -5.58 8.16 0.47
CA ARG A 336 -5.04 8.86 -0.71
C ARG A 336 -4.88 10.33 -0.39
N ILE A 337 -3.69 10.90 -0.59
CA ILE A 337 -3.45 12.33 -0.36
C ILE A 337 -3.49 13.09 -1.66
N ARG A 338 -4.36 14.09 -1.70
CA ARG A 338 -4.50 14.99 -2.83
C ARG A 338 -3.49 16.12 -2.79
N SER A 339 -3.27 16.72 -1.62
CA SER A 339 -2.32 17.82 -1.46
C SER A 339 -1.94 18.05 -0.01
N ILE A 340 -0.72 18.53 0.20
CA ILE A 340 -0.22 19.00 1.50
C ILE A 340 0.33 20.40 1.29
N THR A 341 -0.14 21.36 2.07
CA THR A 341 0.39 22.72 2.09
C THR A 341 0.85 23.05 3.50
N VAL A 342 2.11 23.45 3.63
CA VAL A 342 2.65 23.94 4.89
C VAL A 342 2.93 25.43 4.76
N ILE A 343 2.44 26.20 5.72
CA ILE A 343 2.62 27.64 5.80
C ILE A 343 3.29 27.93 7.14
N ALA A 344 4.58 28.26 7.10
CA ALA A 344 5.27 28.84 8.24
C ALA A 344 4.84 30.31 8.36
N HIS A 345 4.23 30.68 9.49
CA HIS A 345 3.94 32.07 9.79
C HIS A 345 5.16 32.64 10.49
N GLY A 346 6.02 33.33 9.74
CA GLY A 346 7.24 33.91 10.30
C GLY A 346 6.96 34.69 11.59
N GLY A 347 7.73 34.40 12.63
CA GLY A 347 7.91 35.32 13.74
C GLY A 347 8.69 36.52 13.23
N SER A 348 8.20 37.73 13.51
CA SER A 348 8.92 38.98 13.31
C SER A 348 10.32 38.95 13.92
#